data_AF-A0A444R9S2-F1
#
_entry.id   AF-A0A444R9S2-F1
#
_cell.length_a   1.000
_cell.length_b   1.000
_cell.length_c   1.000
_cell.angle_alpha   90.00
_cell.angle_beta   90.00
_cell.angle_gamma   90.00
#
_symmetry.space_group_name_H-M   'P 1'
#
loop_
_entity.id
_entity.type
_entity.pdbx_description
1 polymer ?
#
loop_
_entity_poly.entity_id
_entity_poly.type
_entity_poly.pdbx_seq_one_letter_code
_entity_poly.pdbx_strand_id
1 'polypeptide(L)'
;RDRSYELTFTAIPYSERYGYRPALIPRPVMAGTLPARVTSTVKNDIYAHIDKDGRYRVNLDFDRDTWKPGYESLWVRQSRPYAGDTYGLHLPLLAGTEVSIAFEEGNPDRPYIAGVKHDSAHTDHVTIQNYKRNVLRTPANNKIRLDDERGKEHIKVSTEYGGKSQLNLGHLVDAGKQQRGEGFELRTDLWGAVRAKKGIFISADAQDKAQGQVREMADIISELNSLSDKIQKLSDDAATANADPADMAAQIALITSRINDLTASVILMHAPKGVAVASGEHLQLAAVKNLQINAGNNADIGVVKNMFIGVGRALSVFVRKAGIRLIANKGAVSVQAQHDLMELLAKKSIEIVSTEDEIKITAKKKITINGGGSYIRIEGSGIEPGTPGDYNVKAVHYGRQPKASEKVPMPEFPILSAVDSSDFCLECLLNAIKNDDAVVEGV
;
A
#
# COMPACT_ATOMS: atom_id res chain seq x y z
N ARG A 1 -38.19 -50.59 -71.36
CA ARG A 1 -36.81 -50.20 -70.94
C ARG A 1 -35.96 -51.42 -71.27
N ASP A 2 -35.26 -51.39 -72.40
CA ASP A 2 -35.00 -52.60 -73.19
C ASP A 2 -33.55 -53.09 -73.07
N ARG A 3 -32.82 -52.59 -72.06
CA ARG A 3 -31.46 -53.01 -71.71
C ARG A 3 -31.19 -52.83 -70.21
N SER A 4 -30.51 -53.81 -69.63
CA SER A 4 -29.97 -53.76 -68.27
C SER A 4 -28.67 -52.93 -68.23
N TYR A 5 -28.31 -52.43 -67.05
CA TYR A 5 -27.00 -51.80 -66.85
C TYR A 5 -25.90 -52.83 -67.06
N GLU A 6 -25.06 -52.62 -68.08
CA GLU A 6 -23.89 -53.45 -68.38
C GLU A 6 -22.63 -52.61 -68.13
N LEU A 7 -21.65 -53.20 -67.45
CA LEU A 7 -20.36 -52.58 -67.16
C LEU A 7 -19.24 -53.53 -67.58
N THR A 8 -18.36 -53.05 -68.46
CA THR A 8 -17.14 -53.73 -68.88
C THR A 8 -15.96 -53.11 -68.15
N PHE A 9 -15.11 -53.92 -67.55
CA PHE A 9 -13.87 -53.46 -66.93
C PHE A 9 -12.71 -54.38 -67.32
N THR A 10 -11.50 -53.83 -67.29
CA THR A 10 -10.26 -54.57 -67.53
C THR A 10 -9.58 -54.79 -66.19
N ALA A 11 -9.30 -56.04 -65.83
CA ALA A 11 -8.62 -56.40 -64.59
C ALA A 11 -7.23 -56.97 -64.89
N ILE A 12 -6.34 -56.88 -63.89
CA ILE A 12 -4.99 -57.43 -63.93
C ILE A 12 -4.95 -58.58 -62.92
N PRO A 13 -4.38 -59.76 -63.23
CA PRO A 13 -4.30 -60.87 -62.28
C PRO A 13 -3.57 -60.44 -61.00
N TYR A 14 -4.11 -60.85 -59.84
CA TYR A 14 -3.46 -60.59 -58.56
C TYR A 14 -2.07 -61.25 -58.52
N SER A 15 -1.06 -60.48 -58.14
CA SER A 15 0.32 -60.94 -57.98
C SER A 15 0.95 -60.29 -56.76
N GLU A 16 1.49 -61.11 -55.85
CA GLU A 16 2.24 -60.63 -54.69
C GLU A 16 3.54 -59.90 -55.08
N ARG A 17 4.02 -60.10 -56.31
CA ARG A 17 5.26 -59.50 -56.83
C ARG A 17 5.06 -58.20 -57.60
N TYR A 18 3.82 -57.88 -58.01
CA TYR A 18 3.56 -56.73 -58.88
C TYR A 18 2.22 -56.06 -58.51
N GLY A 19 2.30 -54.98 -57.72
CA GLY A 19 1.16 -54.11 -57.46
C GLY A 19 1.04 -53.07 -58.57
N TYR A 20 0.03 -53.19 -59.44
CA TYR A 20 -0.27 -52.12 -60.39
C TYR A 20 -0.65 -50.84 -59.64
N ARG A 21 0.17 -49.80 -59.79
CA ARG A 21 -0.17 -48.44 -59.41
C ARG A 21 -0.39 -47.65 -60.69
N PRO A 22 -1.61 -47.14 -60.98
CA PRO A 22 -1.82 -46.29 -62.13
C PRO A 22 -0.88 -45.08 -62.06
N ALA A 23 -0.57 -44.49 -63.23
CA ALA A 23 0.22 -43.27 -63.27
C ALA A 23 -0.43 -42.21 -62.37
N LEU A 24 0.38 -41.59 -61.50
CA LEU A 24 -0.08 -40.53 -60.63
C LEU A 24 -0.61 -39.38 -61.49
N ILE A 25 -1.91 -39.15 -61.43
CA ILE A 25 -2.53 -37.97 -62.04
C ILE A 25 -2.06 -36.76 -61.23
N PRO A 26 -1.59 -35.67 -61.88
CA PRO A 26 -1.27 -34.44 -61.16
C PRO A 26 -2.44 -33.98 -60.30
N ARG A 27 -2.19 -33.75 -59.01
CA ARG A 27 -3.22 -33.23 -58.10
C ARG A 27 -3.62 -31.80 -58.52
N PRO A 28 -4.89 -31.41 -58.39
CA PRO A 28 -5.27 -30.00 -58.51
C PRO A 28 -4.44 -29.14 -57.54
N VAL A 29 -3.99 -27.98 -58.02
CA VAL A 29 -3.15 -27.05 -57.24
C VAL A 29 -3.92 -25.75 -57.04
N MET A 30 -4.15 -25.38 -55.78
CA MET A 30 -4.72 -24.08 -55.41
C MET A 30 -3.59 -23.05 -55.36
N ALA A 31 -3.50 -22.21 -56.40
CA ALA A 31 -2.58 -21.09 -56.42
C ALA A 31 -3.14 -19.92 -55.58
N GLY A 32 -2.37 -19.46 -54.58
CA GLY A 32 -2.74 -18.29 -53.77
C GLY A 32 -3.61 -18.61 -52.55
N THR A 33 -4.45 -17.65 -52.15
CA THR A 33 -5.33 -17.75 -50.97
C THR A 33 -6.78 -17.50 -51.31
N LEU A 34 -7.69 -18.20 -50.62
CA LEU A 34 -9.12 -17.97 -50.70
C LEU A 34 -9.64 -17.21 -49.48
N PRO A 35 -10.54 -16.23 -49.64
CA PRO A 35 -11.19 -15.59 -48.51
C PRO A 35 -12.18 -16.55 -47.84
N ALA A 36 -12.23 -16.48 -46.52
CA ALA A 36 -13.16 -17.24 -45.69
C ALA A 36 -13.46 -16.45 -44.42
N ARG A 37 -14.51 -16.85 -43.70
CA ARG A 37 -14.84 -16.31 -42.37
C ARG A 37 -14.84 -17.40 -41.33
N VAL A 38 -14.29 -17.12 -40.16
CA VAL A 38 -14.35 -18.04 -39.01
C VAL A 38 -15.81 -18.27 -38.61
N THR A 39 -16.19 -19.51 -38.31
CA THR A 39 -17.57 -19.87 -37.94
C THR A 39 -17.64 -20.47 -36.53
N SER A 40 -18.81 -20.35 -35.90
CA SER A 40 -19.11 -20.95 -34.59
C SER A 40 -20.44 -21.72 -34.66
N THR A 41 -20.55 -22.77 -33.84
CA THR A 41 -21.84 -23.45 -33.58
C THR A 41 -22.79 -22.61 -32.72
N VAL A 42 -22.27 -21.57 -32.06
CA VAL A 42 -23.03 -20.64 -31.24
C VAL A 42 -23.31 -19.37 -32.03
N LYS A 43 -24.58 -18.96 -32.08
CA LYS A 43 -24.98 -17.69 -32.73
C LYS A 43 -24.46 -16.51 -31.91
N ASN A 44 -23.81 -15.55 -32.59
CA ASN A 44 -23.20 -14.36 -31.97
C ASN A 44 -22.20 -14.70 -30.85
N ASP A 45 -21.41 -15.75 -31.08
CA ASP A 45 -20.40 -16.19 -30.13
C ASP A 45 -19.39 -15.08 -29.84
N ILE A 46 -19.28 -14.70 -28.57
CA ILE A 46 -18.29 -13.74 -28.09
C ILE A 46 -16.93 -14.40 -27.83
N TYR A 47 -16.85 -15.72 -27.98
CA TYR A 47 -15.66 -16.53 -27.86
C TYR A 47 -15.32 -17.23 -29.19
N ALA A 48 -14.10 -17.77 -29.27
CA ALA A 48 -13.67 -18.52 -30.44
C ALA A 48 -14.14 -19.97 -30.34
N HIS A 49 -14.69 -20.51 -31.43
CA HIS A 49 -15.03 -21.92 -31.56
C HIS A 49 -13.85 -22.69 -32.16
N ILE A 50 -13.01 -23.22 -31.28
CA ILE A 50 -11.80 -23.97 -31.61
C ILE A 50 -11.84 -25.39 -31.05
N ASP A 51 -11.10 -26.31 -31.67
CA ASP A 51 -10.95 -27.67 -31.13
C ASP A 51 -9.84 -27.80 -30.09
N LYS A 52 -9.62 -29.03 -29.59
CA LYS A 52 -8.60 -29.35 -28.59
C LYS A 52 -7.16 -28.96 -29.01
N ASP A 53 -6.92 -28.79 -30.31
CA ASP A 53 -5.62 -28.47 -30.88
C ASP A 53 -5.54 -26.98 -31.32
N GLY A 54 -6.57 -26.17 -31.03
CA GLY A 54 -6.62 -24.75 -31.36
C GLY A 54 -6.87 -24.44 -32.83
N ARG A 55 -7.47 -25.38 -33.58
CA ARG A 55 -7.88 -25.21 -34.99
C ARG A 55 -9.28 -24.62 -35.07
N TYR A 56 -9.61 -24.00 -36.19
CA TYR A 56 -10.87 -23.29 -36.42
C TYR A 56 -11.73 -23.98 -37.48
N ARG A 57 -13.02 -23.67 -37.51
CA ARG A 57 -13.87 -23.88 -38.68
C ARG A 57 -14.08 -22.57 -39.42
N VAL A 58 -14.18 -22.66 -40.74
CA VAL A 58 -14.30 -21.51 -41.61
C VAL A 58 -15.36 -21.76 -42.67
N ASN A 59 -16.11 -20.73 -43.06
CA ASN A 59 -16.94 -20.73 -44.24
C ASN A 59 -16.16 -20.07 -45.38
N LEU A 60 -15.91 -20.80 -46.47
CA LEU A 60 -15.24 -20.25 -47.66
C LEU A 60 -16.23 -19.38 -48.43
N ASP A 61 -15.84 -18.15 -48.78
CA ASP A 61 -16.80 -17.19 -49.36
C ASP A 61 -17.37 -17.62 -50.72
N PHE A 62 -16.67 -18.52 -51.44
CA PHE A 62 -17.16 -19.07 -52.70
C PHE A 62 -18.20 -20.19 -52.51
N ASP A 63 -18.29 -20.77 -51.31
CA ASP A 63 -19.26 -21.81 -51.00
C ASP A 63 -20.65 -21.18 -50.87
N ARG A 64 -21.55 -21.61 -51.75
CA ARG A 64 -22.93 -21.09 -51.84
C ARG A 64 -23.94 -22.05 -51.24
N ASP A 65 -23.50 -23.20 -50.75
CA ASP A 65 -24.38 -24.17 -50.08
C ASP A 65 -24.79 -23.68 -48.70
N THR A 66 -25.86 -24.27 -48.18
CA THR A 66 -26.37 -23.95 -46.84
C THR A 66 -25.96 -25.02 -45.85
N TRP A 67 -25.11 -24.64 -44.92
CA TRP A 67 -24.63 -25.50 -43.85
C TRP A 67 -25.19 -25.07 -42.49
N LYS A 68 -25.15 -25.99 -41.52
CA LYS A 68 -25.35 -25.60 -40.11
C LYS A 68 -24.15 -24.77 -39.67
N PRO A 69 -24.35 -23.62 -38.98
CA PRO A 69 -23.25 -22.80 -38.48
C PRO A 69 -22.20 -23.60 -37.73
N GLY A 70 -20.93 -23.41 -38.09
CA GLY A 70 -19.83 -24.14 -37.50
C GLY A 70 -19.66 -25.56 -38.03
N TYR A 71 -20.21 -25.92 -39.20
CA TYR A 71 -20.03 -27.20 -39.90
C TYR A 71 -19.69 -27.05 -41.39
N GLU A 72 -19.29 -25.85 -41.81
CA GLU A 72 -18.96 -25.49 -43.20
C GLU A 72 -17.61 -26.09 -43.67
N SER A 73 -16.70 -26.34 -42.73
CA SER A 73 -15.39 -26.95 -43.01
C SER A 73 -14.98 -27.98 -41.96
N LEU A 74 -13.95 -28.76 -42.31
CA LEU A 74 -13.12 -29.45 -41.32
C LEU A 74 -12.28 -28.45 -40.51
N TRP A 75 -11.60 -28.94 -39.48
CA TRP A 75 -10.73 -28.13 -38.64
C TRP A 75 -9.47 -27.66 -39.37
N VAL A 76 -9.27 -26.35 -39.43
CA VAL A 76 -8.19 -25.67 -40.14
C VAL A 76 -7.23 -25.04 -39.14
N ARG A 77 -5.93 -25.29 -39.30
CA ARG A 77 -4.88 -24.69 -38.45
C ARG A 77 -4.64 -23.23 -38.81
N GLN A 78 -4.14 -22.44 -37.86
CA GLN A 78 -3.74 -21.05 -38.09
C GLN A 78 -2.22 -20.91 -38.10
N SER A 79 -1.68 -20.26 -39.13
CA SER A 79 -0.30 -19.78 -39.15
C SER A 79 -0.13 -18.66 -38.14
N ARG A 80 0.92 -18.72 -37.32
CA ARG A 80 1.15 -17.79 -36.21
C ARG A 80 2.50 -17.10 -36.35
N PRO A 81 2.62 -15.82 -35.95
CA PRO A 81 3.91 -15.12 -35.92
C PRO A 81 4.94 -15.75 -34.97
N TYR A 82 4.48 -16.45 -33.93
CA TYR A 82 5.35 -17.08 -32.92
C TYR A 82 4.68 -18.33 -32.34
N ALA A 83 5.34 -19.48 -32.40
CA ALA A 83 4.86 -20.75 -31.86
C ALA A 83 6.03 -21.69 -31.56
N GLY A 84 5.89 -22.53 -30.54
CA GLY A 84 6.80 -23.60 -30.12
C GLY A 84 6.08 -24.60 -29.25
N ASP A 85 6.82 -25.49 -28.58
CA ASP A 85 6.26 -26.59 -27.78
C ASP A 85 5.39 -26.10 -26.61
N THR A 86 5.91 -25.19 -25.79
CA THR A 86 5.23 -24.67 -24.58
C THR A 86 4.98 -23.15 -24.62
N TYR A 87 5.22 -22.50 -25.75
CA TYR A 87 5.12 -21.05 -25.92
C TYR A 87 4.57 -20.64 -27.28
N GLY A 88 4.00 -19.44 -27.39
CA GLY A 88 3.51 -18.91 -28.66
C GLY A 88 2.59 -17.71 -28.50
N LEU A 89 2.18 -17.12 -29.63
CA LEU A 89 1.20 -16.05 -29.71
C LEU A 89 -0.09 -16.56 -30.35
N HIS A 90 -1.12 -16.77 -29.54
CA HIS A 90 -2.46 -17.15 -30.01
C HIS A 90 -3.48 -16.11 -29.53
N LEU A 91 -3.96 -15.29 -30.47
CA LEU A 91 -5.09 -14.39 -30.27
C LEU A 91 -6.31 -15.05 -30.92
N PRO A 92 -7.26 -15.62 -30.16
CA PRO A 92 -8.36 -16.38 -30.73
C PRO A 92 -9.22 -15.54 -31.67
N LEU A 93 -9.47 -16.07 -32.87
CA LEU A 93 -10.33 -15.43 -33.86
C LEU A 93 -11.80 -15.70 -33.53
N LEU A 94 -12.62 -14.65 -33.54
CA LEU A 94 -14.06 -14.78 -33.31
C LEU A 94 -14.81 -15.07 -34.59
N ALA A 95 -16.02 -15.65 -34.46
CA ALA A 95 -16.91 -15.86 -35.58
C ALA A 95 -17.11 -14.57 -36.40
N GLY A 96 -17.06 -14.68 -37.72
CA GLY A 96 -17.14 -13.56 -38.67
C GLY A 96 -15.81 -12.91 -39.03
N THR A 97 -14.72 -13.21 -38.30
CA THR A 97 -13.37 -12.71 -38.63
C THR A 97 -12.95 -13.20 -40.01
N GLU A 98 -12.61 -12.27 -40.90
CA GLU A 98 -12.15 -12.60 -42.26
C GLU A 98 -10.71 -13.12 -42.23
N VAL A 99 -10.49 -14.25 -42.88
CA VAL A 99 -9.22 -14.94 -42.94
C VAL A 99 -8.87 -15.31 -44.38
N SER A 100 -7.57 -15.43 -44.65
CA SER A 100 -7.07 -15.95 -45.92
C SER A 100 -6.65 -17.40 -45.75
N ILE A 101 -7.28 -18.31 -46.48
CA ILE A 101 -6.96 -19.74 -46.50
C ILE A 101 -5.92 -20.01 -47.56
N ALA A 102 -4.73 -20.45 -47.15
CA ALA A 102 -3.70 -20.97 -48.02
C ALA A 102 -3.63 -22.50 -47.91
N PHE A 103 -2.87 -23.12 -48.79
CA PHE A 103 -2.82 -24.58 -48.93
C PHE A 103 -1.36 -25.04 -48.94
N GLU A 104 -0.99 -26.02 -48.12
CA GLU A 104 0.38 -26.56 -48.10
C GLU A 104 0.76 -27.08 -49.49
N GLU A 105 1.81 -26.51 -50.11
CA GLU A 105 2.23 -26.87 -51.49
C GLU A 105 1.09 -26.77 -52.52
N GLY A 106 0.07 -25.93 -52.26
CA GLY A 106 -1.13 -25.80 -53.08
C GLY A 106 -2.10 -26.99 -52.98
N ASN A 107 -1.93 -27.90 -52.02
CA ASN A 107 -2.79 -29.07 -51.83
C ASN A 107 -4.17 -28.68 -51.24
N PRO A 108 -5.29 -28.82 -51.97
CA PRO A 108 -6.64 -28.48 -51.49
C PRO A 108 -7.03 -29.17 -50.17
N ASP A 109 -6.50 -30.36 -49.91
CA ASP A 109 -6.80 -31.16 -48.72
C ASP A 109 -6.03 -30.70 -47.46
N ARG A 110 -5.13 -29.72 -47.60
CA ARG A 110 -4.30 -29.20 -46.50
C ARG A 110 -4.44 -27.68 -46.33
N PRO A 111 -5.67 -27.18 -46.08
CA PRO A 111 -5.88 -25.77 -45.83
C PRO A 111 -5.27 -25.33 -44.50
N TYR A 112 -4.82 -24.08 -44.45
CA TYR A 112 -4.48 -23.38 -43.22
C TYR A 112 -4.82 -21.89 -43.34
N ILE A 113 -5.17 -21.27 -42.23
CA ILE A 113 -5.34 -19.81 -42.15
C ILE A 113 -3.95 -19.18 -42.23
N ALA A 114 -3.66 -18.47 -43.31
CA ALA A 114 -2.39 -17.77 -43.53
C ALA A 114 -2.32 -16.41 -42.85
N GLY A 115 -3.47 -15.75 -42.67
CA GLY A 115 -3.56 -14.42 -42.08
C GLY A 115 -5.00 -13.96 -41.89
N VAL A 116 -5.16 -12.84 -41.18
CA VAL A 116 -6.44 -12.19 -40.87
C VAL A 116 -6.53 -10.91 -41.68
N LYS A 117 -7.73 -10.54 -42.11
CA LYS A 117 -7.99 -9.33 -42.90
C LYS A 117 -9.02 -8.44 -42.20
N HIS A 118 -8.84 -7.14 -42.39
CA HIS A 118 -9.88 -6.13 -42.15
C HIS A 118 -10.54 -5.77 -43.49
N ASP A 119 -11.75 -5.25 -43.43
CA ASP A 119 -12.51 -4.83 -44.60
C ASP A 119 -13.17 -3.46 -44.35
N SER A 120 -13.95 -2.95 -45.31
CA SER A 120 -14.59 -1.63 -45.17
C SER A 120 -15.72 -1.59 -44.13
N ALA A 121 -16.33 -2.73 -43.80
CA ALA A 121 -17.32 -2.86 -42.74
C ALA A 121 -16.67 -3.09 -41.36
N HIS A 122 -15.48 -3.67 -41.34
CA HIS A 122 -14.68 -4.00 -40.17
C HIS A 122 -13.29 -3.36 -40.29
N THR A 123 -13.22 -2.04 -40.17
CA THR A 123 -11.99 -1.28 -40.36
C THR A 123 -10.92 -1.59 -39.30
N ASP A 124 -9.65 -1.40 -39.66
CA ASP A 124 -8.54 -1.51 -38.73
C ASP A 124 -8.64 -0.51 -37.56
N HIS A 125 -7.98 -0.82 -36.44
CA HIS A 125 -7.88 0.07 -35.29
C HIS A 125 -6.92 1.25 -35.53
N VAL A 126 -5.97 1.10 -36.47
CA VAL A 126 -5.06 2.17 -36.87
C VAL A 126 -5.42 2.63 -38.27
N THR A 127 -5.77 3.91 -38.39
CA THR A 127 -6.23 4.59 -39.60
C THR A 127 -5.54 5.95 -39.73
N ILE A 128 -5.82 6.69 -40.79
CA ILE A 128 -5.29 8.06 -40.98
C ILE A 128 -5.65 9.01 -39.82
N GLN A 129 -6.72 8.75 -39.06
CA GLN A 129 -7.14 9.58 -37.93
C GLN A 129 -6.27 9.37 -36.66
N ASN A 130 -5.44 8.33 -36.64
CA ASN A 130 -4.62 7.92 -35.51
C ASN A 130 -3.34 7.17 -35.91
N TYR A 131 -2.78 7.48 -37.08
CA TYR A 131 -1.65 6.79 -37.73
C TYR A 131 -0.33 6.79 -36.94
N LYS A 132 -0.24 7.56 -35.86
CA LYS A 132 0.90 7.58 -34.94
C LYS A 132 0.76 6.55 -33.80
N ARG A 133 -0.31 5.76 -33.79
CA ARG A 133 -0.60 4.78 -32.73
C ARG A 133 -0.33 3.36 -33.20
N ASN A 134 0.20 2.57 -32.27
CA ASN A 134 0.29 1.13 -32.32
C ASN A 134 -0.67 0.57 -31.27
N VAL A 135 -1.57 -0.33 -31.65
CA VAL A 135 -2.63 -0.82 -30.76
C VAL A 135 -2.80 -2.33 -30.89
N LEU A 136 -2.64 -3.04 -29.77
CA LEU A 136 -3.23 -4.36 -29.57
C LEU A 136 -4.51 -4.17 -28.77
N ARG A 137 -5.65 -4.60 -29.31
CA ARG A 137 -6.96 -4.49 -28.66
C ARG A 137 -7.73 -5.80 -28.77
N THR A 138 -8.24 -6.30 -27.64
CA THR A 138 -9.13 -7.47 -27.62
C THR A 138 -10.61 -7.04 -27.75
N PRO A 139 -11.54 -7.97 -28.04
CA PRO A 139 -12.97 -7.68 -28.13
C PRO A 139 -13.56 -7.02 -26.88
N ALA A 140 -13.11 -7.44 -25.69
CA ALA A 140 -13.49 -6.84 -24.41
C ALA A 140 -12.78 -5.50 -24.10
N ASN A 141 -12.09 -4.91 -25.09
CA ASN A 141 -11.35 -3.66 -24.98
C ASN A 141 -10.18 -3.68 -23.98
N ASN A 142 -9.59 -4.87 -23.74
CA ASN A 142 -8.25 -4.94 -23.16
C ASN A 142 -7.26 -4.41 -24.18
N LYS A 143 -6.39 -3.50 -23.78
CA LYS A 143 -5.52 -2.76 -24.71
C LYS A 143 -4.10 -2.66 -24.23
N ILE A 144 -3.18 -2.75 -25.19
CA ILE A 144 -1.83 -2.21 -25.12
C ILE A 144 -1.74 -1.19 -26.26
N ARG A 145 -1.52 0.07 -25.93
CA ARG A 145 -1.41 1.18 -26.89
C ARG A 145 -0.09 1.90 -26.69
N LEU A 146 0.63 2.13 -27.77
CA LEU A 146 1.84 2.95 -27.82
C LEU A 146 1.58 4.08 -28.82
N ASP A 147 1.70 5.33 -28.40
CA ASP A 147 1.55 6.50 -29.26
C ASP A 147 2.94 7.12 -29.48
N ASP A 148 3.33 7.24 -30.75
CA ASP A 148 4.65 7.71 -31.19
C ASP A 148 4.66 9.18 -31.62
N GLU A 149 3.60 9.94 -31.30
CA GLU A 149 3.62 11.38 -31.51
C GLU A 149 4.78 12.04 -30.76
N ARG A 150 5.72 12.62 -31.51
CA ARG A 150 6.98 13.15 -30.94
C ARG A 150 6.72 14.25 -29.93
N GLY A 151 7.32 14.12 -28.75
CA GLY A 151 7.12 15.00 -27.60
C GLY A 151 5.80 14.77 -26.84
N LYS A 152 5.00 13.78 -27.25
CA LYS A 152 3.73 13.36 -26.64
C LYS A 152 3.61 11.83 -26.56
N GLU A 153 4.76 11.16 -26.54
CA GLU A 153 4.84 9.72 -26.52
C GLU A 153 4.18 9.19 -25.24
N HIS A 154 3.39 8.13 -25.37
CA HIS A 154 2.82 7.48 -24.21
C HIS A 154 2.50 6.00 -24.44
N ILE A 155 2.52 5.25 -23.34
CA ILE A 155 2.11 3.85 -23.30
C ILE A 155 0.88 3.73 -22.40
N LYS A 156 -0.12 2.99 -22.85
CA LYS A 156 -1.31 2.65 -22.08
C LYS A 156 -1.55 1.15 -22.10
N VAL A 157 -1.60 0.55 -20.92
CA VAL A 157 -2.08 -0.81 -20.70
C VAL A 157 -3.37 -0.73 -19.90
N SER A 158 -4.49 -1.21 -20.43
CA SER A 158 -5.80 -1.02 -19.80
C SER A 158 -6.76 -2.17 -20.00
N THR A 159 -7.59 -2.43 -18.99
CA THR A 159 -8.81 -3.25 -19.08
C THR A 159 -10.01 -2.40 -18.64
N GLU A 160 -11.22 -2.69 -19.15
CA GLU A 160 -12.44 -2.01 -18.68
C GLU A 160 -12.86 -2.48 -17.28
N TYR A 161 -12.43 -3.68 -16.86
CA TYR A 161 -12.78 -4.23 -15.55
C TYR A 161 -12.24 -3.36 -14.41
N GLY A 162 -13.07 -3.16 -13.37
CA GLY A 162 -12.74 -2.27 -12.24
C GLY A 162 -12.67 -0.80 -12.65
N GLY A 163 -13.62 -0.36 -13.49
CA GLY A 163 -13.81 1.05 -13.83
C GLY A 163 -12.75 1.67 -14.74
N LYS A 164 -11.97 0.85 -15.47
CA LYS A 164 -10.70 1.16 -16.16
C LYS A 164 -9.48 1.02 -15.29
N SER A 165 -9.11 -0.22 -14.98
CA SER A 165 -7.83 -0.53 -14.37
C SER A 165 -6.71 -0.37 -15.41
N GLN A 166 -5.77 0.55 -15.17
CA GLN A 166 -4.77 0.93 -16.17
C GLN A 166 -3.44 1.38 -15.59
N LEU A 167 -2.39 1.13 -16.37
CA LEU A 167 -1.07 1.75 -16.27
C LEU A 167 -0.90 2.69 -17.47
N ASN A 168 -0.64 3.96 -17.20
CA ASN A 168 -0.30 4.95 -18.23
C ASN A 168 1.10 5.52 -17.95
N LEU A 169 1.91 5.69 -19.00
CA LEU A 169 3.29 6.21 -18.93
C LEU A 169 3.48 7.31 -19.99
N GLY A 170 4.17 8.40 -19.67
CA GLY A 170 4.54 9.47 -20.60
C GLY A 170 3.54 10.64 -20.60
N HIS A 171 3.02 10.99 -21.78
CA HIS A 171 2.02 12.04 -21.98
C HIS A 171 0.58 11.48 -21.86
N LEU A 172 -0.02 11.57 -20.67
CA LEU A 172 -1.30 10.93 -20.38
C LEU A 172 -2.44 11.75 -20.99
N VAL A 173 -3.26 11.12 -21.83
CA VAL A 173 -4.42 11.75 -22.48
C VAL A 173 -5.76 11.14 -22.05
N ASP A 174 -6.79 11.96 -22.04
CA ASP A 174 -8.18 11.54 -21.84
C ASP A 174 -8.81 10.94 -23.12
N ALA A 175 -10.14 10.70 -23.09
CA ALA A 175 -10.87 10.19 -24.24
C ALA A 175 -10.92 11.18 -25.42
N GLY A 176 -10.90 12.48 -25.15
CA GLY A 176 -10.85 13.57 -26.12
C GLY A 176 -9.44 13.88 -26.64
N LYS A 177 -8.45 13.05 -26.30
CA LYS A 177 -7.02 13.24 -26.61
C LYS A 177 -6.42 14.50 -25.96
N GLN A 178 -7.08 15.08 -24.98
CA GLN A 178 -6.54 16.20 -24.20
C GLN A 178 -5.61 15.67 -23.12
N GLN A 179 -4.52 16.39 -22.88
CA GLN A 179 -3.58 16.03 -21.83
C GLN A 179 -4.25 16.13 -20.47
N ARG A 180 -4.10 15.09 -19.65
CA ARG A 180 -4.62 15.01 -18.28
C ARG A 180 -3.54 14.78 -17.23
N GLY A 181 -2.29 14.59 -17.64
CA GLY A 181 -1.15 14.38 -16.76
C GLY A 181 0.14 14.03 -17.50
N GLU A 182 1.23 13.96 -16.74
CA GLU A 182 2.57 13.58 -17.19
C GLU A 182 3.22 12.63 -16.19
N GLY A 183 4.11 11.76 -16.64
CA GLY A 183 4.80 10.80 -15.79
C GLY A 183 4.14 9.43 -15.84
N PHE A 184 3.74 8.88 -14.69
CA PHE A 184 3.03 7.60 -14.64
C PHE A 184 1.75 7.68 -13.81
N GLU A 185 0.76 6.88 -14.19
CA GLU A 185 -0.45 6.67 -13.41
C GLU A 185 -0.75 5.18 -13.35
N LEU A 186 -0.86 4.65 -12.14
CA LEU A 186 -1.48 3.36 -11.86
C LEU A 186 -2.83 3.64 -11.18
N ARG A 187 -3.94 3.28 -11.83
CA ARG A 187 -5.29 3.52 -11.29
C ARG A 187 -6.24 2.34 -11.50
N THR A 188 -7.22 2.24 -10.60
CA THR A 188 -8.36 1.33 -10.65
C THR A 188 -9.48 1.89 -9.76
N ASP A 189 -10.73 1.53 -10.04
CA ASP A 189 -11.86 1.84 -9.15
C ASP A 189 -12.08 0.73 -8.09
N LEU A 190 -11.28 -0.34 -8.15
CA LEU A 190 -11.23 -1.41 -7.16
C LEU A 190 -10.00 -1.24 -6.23
N TRP A 191 -9.56 -2.32 -5.58
CA TRP A 191 -8.40 -2.30 -4.71
C TRP A 191 -7.07 -2.23 -5.49
N GLY A 192 -6.13 -1.44 -4.98
CA GLY A 192 -4.74 -1.46 -5.39
C GLY A 192 -3.87 -2.16 -4.36
N ALA A 193 -2.94 -3.02 -4.80
CA ALA A 193 -1.96 -3.65 -3.92
C ALA A 193 -0.55 -3.52 -4.52
N VAL A 194 0.35 -2.89 -3.78
CA VAL A 194 1.80 -2.86 -4.08
C VAL A 194 2.50 -3.73 -3.04
N ARG A 195 3.08 -4.85 -3.48
CA ARG A 195 3.68 -5.84 -2.57
C ARG A 195 5.07 -6.23 -3.05
N ALA A 196 6.07 -6.00 -2.20
CA ALA A 196 7.46 -6.41 -2.46
C ALA A 196 8.09 -7.04 -1.21
N LYS A 197 8.49 -8.32 -1.31
CA LYS A 197 9.06 -9.09 -0.19
C LYS A 197 10.36 -8.47 0.36
N LYS A 198 11.13 -7.79 -0.48
CA LYS A 198 12.41 -7.16 -0.14
C LYS A 198 12.31 -5.68 0.23
N GLY A 199 11.09 -5.17 0.45
CA GLY A 199 10.84 -3.77 0.80
C GLY A 199 10.37 -2.90 -0.38
N ILE A 200 9.91 -1.69 -0.05
CA ILE A 200 9.36 -0.71 -1.00
C ILE A 200 10.08 0.63 -0.77
N PHE A 201 10.59 1.23 -1.86
CA PHE A 201 11.15 2.58 -1.85
C PHE A 201 10.22 3.51 -2.63
N ILE A 202 9.72 4.55 -1.97
CA ILE A 202 8.86 5.58 -2.55
C ILE A 202 9.59 6.91 -2.39
N SER A 203 9.99 7.52 -3.51
CA SER A 203 10.85 8.69 -3.50
C SER A 203 10.38 9.74 -4.50
N ALA A 204 10.51 11.02 -4.11
CA ALA A 204 10.40 12.17 -4.98
C ALA A 204 11.77 12.82 -5.25
N ASP A 205 12.86 12.08 -5.02
CA ASP A 205 14.22 12.50 -5.31
C ASP A 205 14.51 12.40 -6.81
N ALA A 206 15.32 13.31 -7.32
CA ALA A 206 15.65 13.34 -8.74
C ALA A 206 16.58 12.18 -9.10
N GLN A 207 16.23 11.44 -10.16
CA GLN A 207 17.10 10.48 -10.82
C GLN A 207 16.94 10.63 -12.34
N ASP A 208 17.63 11.62 -12.89
CA ASP A 208 17.45 12.00 -14.29
C ASP A 208 17.79 10.84 -15.24
N LYS A 209 16.86 10.58 -16.15
CA LYS A 209 16.99 9.54 -17.19
C LYS A 209 17.30 8.14 -16.61
N ALA A 210 16.88 7.87 -15.37
CA ALA A 210 17.19 6.64 -14.65
C ALA A 210 18.71 6.35 -14.58
N GLN A 211 19.55 7.39 -14.55
CA GLN A 211 21.00 7.25 -14.37
C GLN A 211 21.31 6.99 -12.89
N GLY A 212 21.54 5.72 -12.55
CA GLY A 212 21.85 5.29 -11.19
C GLY A 212 21.24 3.93 -10.87
N GLN A 213 21.33 3.52 -9.61
CA GLN A 213 20.65 2.32 -9.15
C GLN A 213 19.17 2.62 -8.90
N VAL A 214 18.29 1.65 -9.16
CA VAL A 214 16.83 1.76 -8.89
C VAL A 214 16.52 2.10 -7.41
N ARG A 215 17.47 1.82 -6.52
CA ARG A 215 17.37 2.05 -5.07
C ARG A 215 18.46 3.01 -4.58
N GLU A 216 18.87 3.96 -5.41
CA GLU A 216 19.83 4.98 -4.98
C GLU A 216 19.24 5.81 -3.84
N MET A 217 19.93 5.84 -2.71
CA MET A 217 19.43 6.45 -1.47
C MET A 217 20.55 6.97 -0.56
N ALA A 218 21.80 7.04 -1.05
CA ALA A 218 22.94 7.42 -0.23
C ALA A 218 22.75 8.77 0.47
N ASP A 219 22.22 9.76 -0.24
CA ASP A 219 21.94 11.10 0.30
C ASP A 219 20.86 11.07 1.38
N ILE A 220 19.82 10.24 1.20
CA ILE A 220 18.73 10.05 2.17
C ILE A 220 19.26 9.44 3.46
N ILE A 221 20.10 8.40 3.35
CA ILE A 221 20.71 7.76 4.51
C ILE A 221 21.64 8.74 5.24
N SER A 222 22.39 9.57 4.50
CA SER A 222 23.23 10.63 5.06
C SER A 222 22.40 11.66 5.86
N GLU A 223 21.25 12.10 5.32
CA GLU A 223 20.34 13.01 6.00
C GLU A 223 19.77 12.40 7.29
N LEU A 224 19.30 11.16 7.23
CA LEU A 224 18.76 10.44 8.40
C LEU A 224 19.83 10.21 9.49
N ASN A 225 21.08 9.94 9.11
CA ASN A 225 22.19 9.83 10.04
C ASN A 225 22.49 11.19 10.69
N SER A 226 22.54 12.28 9.91
CA SER A 226 22.77 13.63 10.45
C SER A 226 21.69 14.06 11.45
N LEU A 227 20.42 13.71 11.18
CA LEU A 227 19.33 13.93 12.13
C LEU A 227 19.51 13.07 13.39
N SER A 228 19.86 11.79 13.23
CA SER A 228 20.07 10.86 14.34
C SER A 228 21.20 11.34 15.27
N ASP A 229 22.29 11.89 14.74
CA ASP A 229 23.39 12.47 15.53
C ASP A 229 22.92 13.66 16.40
N LYS A 230 22.02 14.49 15.89
CA LYS A 230 21.45 15.63 16.64
C LYS A 230 20.56 15.15 17.78
N ILE A 231 19.72 14.14 17.52
CA ILE A 231 18.82 13.57 18.53
C ILE A 231 19.62 12.79 19.58
N GLN A 232 20.68 12.07 19.20
CA GLN A 232 21.57 11.40 20.14
C GLN A 232 22.16 12.39 21.16
N LYS A 233 22.70 13.53 20.69
CA LYS A 233 23.21 14.57 21.59
C LYS A 233 22.13 15.11 22.55
N LEU A 234 20.89 15.27 22.07
CA LEU A 234 19.78 15.70 22.92
C LEU A 234 19.42 14.63 23.97
N SER A 235 19.49 13.35 23.60
CA SER A 235 19.29 12.22 24.50
C SER A 235 20.39 12.12 25.55
N ASP A 236 21.65 12.38 25.17
CA ASP A 236 22.79 12.40 26.10
C ASP A 236 22.68 13.56 27.10
N ASP A 237 22.25 14.74 26.63
CA ASP A 237 21.95 15.90 27.48
C ASP A 237 20.82 15.58 28.48
N ALA A 238 19.79 14.84 28.04
CA ALA A 238 18.68 14.40 28.91
C ALA A 238 19.17 13.44 30.01
N ALA A 239 19.99 12.46 29.65
CA ALA A 239 20.59 11.53 30.62
C ALA A 239 21.48 12.27 31.64
N THR A 240 22.27 13.24 31.19
CA THR A 240 23.10 14.09 32.06
C THR A 240 22.25 14.91 33.04
N ALA A 241 21.02 15.26 32.66
CA ALA A 241 20.04 15.95 33.51
C ALA A 241 19.18 14.99 34.36
N ASN A 242 19.52 13.70 34.42
CA ASN A 242 18.78 12.63 35.11
C ASN A 242 17.35 12.40 34.56
N ALA A 243 17.08 12.77 33.31
CA ALA A 243 15.86 12.39 32.60
C ALA A 243 16.06 11.06 31.86
N ASP A 244 14.99 10.30 31.62
CA ASP A 244 15.10 9.06 30.82
C ASP A 244 15.49 9.40 29.38
N PRO A 245 16.58 8.82 28.83
CA PRO A 245 17.01 9.03 27.45
C PRO A 245 16.11 8.29 26.45
N ALA A 246 16.17 8.72 25.18
CA ALA A 246 15.49 8.05 24.09
C ALA A 246 16.27 6.80 23.63
N ASP A 247 15.56 5.77 23.12
CA ASP A 247 16.19 4.56 22.57
C ASP A 247 16.76 4.81 21.16
N MET A 248 17.96 5.40 21.13
CA MET A 248 18.68 5.74 19.90
C MET A 248 19.32 4.51 19.24
N ALA A 249 19.69 3.49 20.01
CA ALA A 249 20.27 2.26 19.47
C ALA A 249 19.29 1.57 18.51
N ALA A 250 18.01 1.49 18.88
CA ALA A 250 16.99 0.94 18.01
C ALA A 250 16.76 1.77 16.73
N GLN A 251 16.84 3.11 16.83
CA GLN A 251 16.71 4.01 15.67
C GLN A 251 17.84 3.78 14.66
N ILE A 252 19.09 3.81 15.14
CA ILE A 252 20.28 3.66 14.31
C ILE A 252 20.28 2.27 13.66
N ALA A 253 19.89 1.23 14.39
CA ALA A 253 19.77 -0.12 13.84
C ALA A 253 18.71 -0.23 12.73
N LEU A 254 17.59 0.48 12.85
CA LEU A 254 16.57 0.54 11.80
C LEU A 254 17.15 1.16 10.51
N ILE A 255 17.84 2.29 10.63
CA ILE A 255 18.42 2.99 9.47
C ILE A 255 19.52 2.13 8.82
N THR A 256 20.54 1.76 9.59
CA THR A 256 21.77 1.14 9.07
C THR A 256 21.57 -0.30 8.62
N SER A 257 20.74 -1.08 9.32
CA SER A 257 20.65 -2.53 9.12
C SER A 257 19.39 -2.98 8.37
N ARG A 258 18.44 -2.07 8.09
CA ARG A 258 17.16 -2.43 7.47
C ARG A 258 16.75 -1.50 6.34
N ILE A 259 16.84 -0.19 6.55
CA ILE A 259 16.47 0.83 5.55
C ILE A 259 17.56 0.97 4.50
N ASN A 260 18.82 1.07 4.91
CA ASN A 260 19.95 1.16 3.99
C ASN A 260 19.93 -0.02 3.01
N ASP A 261 19.92 0.28 1.72
CA ASP A 261 19.77 -0.69 0.62
C ASP A 261 18.54 -1.61 0.71
N LEU A 262 17.52 -1.27 1.50
CA LEU A 262 16.36 -2.14 1.79
C LEU A 262 16.78 -3.59 2.07
N THR A 263 17.75 -3.79 2.97
CA THR A 263 18.24 -5.14 3.33
C THR A 263 17.20 -5.96 4.09
N ALA A 264 16.12 -5.33 4.55
CA ALA A 264 14.97 -5.98 5.19
C ALA A 264 13.64 -5.58 4.51
N SER A 265 12.56 -6.25 4.91
CA SER A 265 11.19 -5.96 4.44
C SER A 265 10.64 -4.68 5.09
N VAL A 266 11.09 -3.53 4.60
CA VAL A 266 10.71 -2.20 5.10
C VAL A 266 10.16 -1.31 3.98
N ILE A 267 9.48 -0.24 4.37
CA ILE A 267 9.04 0.81 3.46
C ILE A 267 9.82 2.08 3.82
N LEU A 268 10.49 2.68 2.84
CA LEU A 268 11.10 4.01 2.95
C LEU A 268 10.32 4.97 2.06
N MET A 269 9.80 6.04 2.65
CA MET A 269 9.16 7.16 1.95
C MET A 269 10.00 8.41 2.16
N HIS A 270 10.47 9.05 1.08
CA HIS A 270 11.29 10.24 1.15
C HIS A 270 10.90 11.27 0.08
N ALA A 271 10.96 12.55 0.45
CA ALA A 271 10.80 13.65 -0.49
C ALA A 271 11.58 14.87 -0.01
N PRO A 272 12.45 15.47 -0.85
CA PRO A 272 13.33 16.56 -0.43
C PRO A 272 12.60 17.87 -0.12
N LYS A 273 11.33 17.98 -0.52
CA LYS A 273 10.48 19.17 -0.31
C LYS A 273 9.25 18.91 0.57
N GLY A 274 9.27 17.79 1.30
CA GLY A 274 8.24 17.46 2.29
C GLY A 274 7.31 16.32 1.88
N VAL A 275 6.73 15.69 2.90
CA VAL A 275 5.75 14.59 2.79
C VAL A 275 4.52 14.98 3.61
N ALA A 276 3.33 14.83 3.03
CA ALA A 276 2.07 15.01 3.73
C ALA A 276 1.32 13.68 3.83
N VAL A 277 0.86 13.34 5.03
CA VAL A 277 -0.02 12.20 5.29
C VAL A 277 -1.30 12.73 5.93
N ALA A 278 -2.42 12.57 5.24
CA ALA A 278 -3.71 13.12 5.64
C ALA A 278 -4.82 12.07 5.48
N SER A 279 -5.89 12.20 6.27
CA SER A 279 -7.07 11.34 6.24
C SER A 279 -8.33 12.19 6.43
N GLY A 280 -9.43 11.81 5.76
CA GLY A 280 -10.75 12.43 5.98
C GLY A 280 -11.43 11.97 7.27
N GLU A 281 -10.95 10.88 7.88
CA GLU A 281 -11.46 10.33 9.13
C GLU A 281 -10.32 10.15 10.14
N HIS A 282 -9.82 8.93 10.33
CA HIS A 282 -8.79 8.61 11.30
C HIS A 282 -7.42 8.45 10.66
N LEU A 283 -6.36 8.83 11.38
CA LEU A 283 -4.97 8.51 11.08
C LEU A 283 -4.39 7.78 12.29
N GLN A 284 -3.89 6.56 12.08
CA GLN A 284 -3.28 5.75 13.12
C GLN A 284 -1.82 5.45 12.77
N LEU A 285 -0.91 5.75 13.69
CA LEU A 285 0.50 5.38 13.62
C LEU A 285 0.79 4.41 14.76
N ALA A 286 1.14 3.16 14.43
CA ALA A 286 1.35 2.11 15.41
C ALA A 286 2.62 1.32 15.09
N ALA A 287 3.38 0.98 16.14
CA ALA A 287 4.54 0.10 16.06
C ALA A 287 4.57 -0.81 17.29
N VAL A 288 4.84 -2.11 17.08
CA VAL A 288 4.89 -3.11 18.17
C VAL A 288 6.12 -2.92 19.07
N LYS A 289 7.19 -2.32 18.53
CA LYS A 289 8.42 -2.04 19.29
C LYS A 289 8.51 -0.58 19.66
N ASN A 290 8.96 0.26 18.73
CA ASN A 290 9.25 1.67 18.99
C ASN A 290 8.57 2.55 17.94
N LEU A 291 7.94 3.63 18.38
CA LEU A 291 7.50 4.74 17.55
C LEU A 291 8.43 5.94 17.83
N GLN A 292 9.05 6.49 16.80
CA GLN A 292 9.99 7.60 16.89
C GLN A 292 9.54 8.75 16.00
N ILE A 293 9.49 9.96 16.55
CA ILE A 293 9.10 11.18 15.85
C ILE A 293 10.19 12.21 16.09
N ASN A 294 10.98 12.48 15.06
CA ASN A 294 12.14 13.36 15.13
C ASN A 294 11.96 14.55 14.19
N ALA A 295 12.32 15.74 14.66
CA ALA A 295 12.31 16.95 13.85
C ALA A 295 13.63 17.70 14.04
N GLY A 296 14.22 18.20 12.95
CA GLY A 296 15.44 19.01 13.00
C GLY A 296 15.21 20.44 13.52
N ASN A 297 13.96 20.88 13.59
CA ASN A 297 13.56 22.22 14.04
C ASN A 297 12.43 22.12 15.08
N ASN A 298 11.17 22.25 14.67
CA ASN A 298 10.01 22.19 15.57
C ASN A 298 9.17 20.93 15.32
N ALA A 299 8.52 20.43 16.38
CA ALA A 299 7.46 19.45 16.30
C ALA A 299 6.22 20.03 16.98
N ASP A 300 5.19 20.34 16.19
CA ASP A 300 3.94 20.93 16.67
C ASP A 300 2.85 19.84 16.75
N ILE A 301 2.24 19.67 17.92
CA ILE A 301 1.15 18.72 18.14
C ILE A 301 -0.10 19.52 18.53
N GLY A 302 -1.02 19.67 17.58
CA GLY A 302 -2.29 20.36 17.76
C GLY A 302 -3.47 19.40 17.89
N VAL A 303 -4.29 19.55 18.94
CA VAL A 303 -5.50 18.75 19.15
C VAL A 303 -6.66 19.68 19.50
N VAL A 304 -7.76 19.59 18.76
CA VAL A 304 -8.93 20.48 18.92
C VAL A 304 -9.78 20.12 20.15
N LYS A 305 -9.86 18.82 20.46
CA LYS A 305 -10.60 18.31 21.60
C LYS A 305 -9.63 17.88 22.71
N ASN A 306 -9.45 16.58 22.90
CA ASN A 306 -8.70 16.04 24.03
C ASN A 306 -7.39 15.42 23.55
N MET A 307 -6.28 15.82 24.18
CA MET A 307 -5.00 15.13 24.06
C MET A 307 -4.84 14.17 25.24
N PHE A 308 -4.61 12.89 24.95
CA PHE A 308 -4.30 11.87 25.95
C PHE A 308 -2.88 11.36 25.73
N ILE A 309 -2.08 11.30 26.81
CA ILE A 309 -0.74 10.72 26.83
C ILE A 309 -0.74 9.62 27.88
N GLY A 310 -0.89 8.36 27.46
CA GLY A 310 -0.78 7.19 28.31
C GLY A 310 0.61 6.55 28.19
N VAL A 311 1.30 6.34 29.31
CA VAL A 311 2.60 5.67 29.36
C VAL A 311 2.55 4.49 30.31
N GLY A 312 3.10 3.34 29.91
CA GLY A 312 3.09 2.14 30.75
C GLY A 312 4.18 2.09 31.83
N ARG A 313 5.22 2.93 31.72
CA ARG A 313 6.38 2.91 32.64
C ARG A 313 6.79 4.30 33.11
N ALA A 314 7.21 5.17 32.21
CA ALA A 314 7.71 6.50 32.56
C ALA A 314 7.37 7.52 31.47
N LEU A 315 7.00 8.73 31.88
CA LEU A 315 6.91 9.92 31.02
C LEU A 315 8.08 10.83 31.38
N SER A 316 9.04 10.95 30.48
CA SER A 316 10.20 11.84 30.62
C SER A 316 10.04 13.05 29.69
N VAL A 317 10.11 14.25 30.26
CA VAL A 317 10.01 15.52 29.52
C VAL A 317 11.26 16.34 29.81
N PHE A 318 12.10 16.51 28.80
CA PHE A 318 13.36 17.24 28.91
C PHE A 318 13.39 18.44 27.96
N VAL A 319 13.80 19.60 28.48
CA VAL A 319 14.05 20.80 27.67
C VAL A 319 15.43 21.35 28.00
N ARG A 320 16.30 21.41 26.99
CA ARG A 320 17.71 21.83 27.16
C ARG A 320 17.90 23.31 27.51
N LYS A 321 17.08 24.22 26.94
CA LYS A 321 17.35 25.67 26.98
C LYS A 321 16.20 26.54 27.46
N ALA A 322 15.03 26.46 26.81
CA ALA A 322 13.96 27.46 26.98
C ALA A 322 12.99 27.18 28.15
N GLY A 323 13.13 26.04 28.84
CA GLY A 323 12.26 25.63 29.95
C GLY A 323 10.91 25.06 29.51
N ILE A 324 10.08 24.72 30.49
CA ILE A 324 8.75 24.11 30.31
C ILE A 324 7.69 25.13 30.72
N ARG A 325 6.60 25.22 29.94
CA ARG A 325 5.41 26.03 30.26
C ARG A 325 4.17 25.15 30.22
N LEU A 326 3.52 24.96 31.36
CA LEU A 326 2.26 24.23 31.51
C LEU A 326 1.16 25.22 31.92
N ILE A 327 0.27 25.55 30.98
CA ILE A 327 -0.72 26.62 31.17
C ILE A 327 -2.10 26.09 30.78
N ALA A 328 -3.05 26.14 31.72
CA ALA A 328 -4.47 25.98 31.44
C ALA A 328 -5.14 27.36 31.46
N ASN A 329 -5.68 27.80 30.32
CA ASN A 329 -6.41 29.09 30.25
C ASN A 329 -7.73 29.05 31.05
N LYS A 330 -8.35 27.88 31.08
CA LYS A 330 -9.54 27.57 31.89
C LYS A 330 -9.44 26.13 32.38
N GLY A 331 -10.17 25.82 33.45
CA GLY A 331 -10.13 24.51 34.08
C GLY A 331 -8.98 24.36 35.07
N ALA A 332 -9.08 23.36 35.94
CA ALA A 332 -8.10 23.12 36.98
C ALA A 332 -6.85 22.41 36.41
N VAL A 333 -5.69 22.75 36.95
CA VAL A 333 -4.46 21.97 36.78
C VAL A 333 -4.33 21.05 37.99
N SER A 334 -4.21 19.74 37.76
CA SER A 334 -3.97 18.74 38.80
C SER A 334 -2.69 17.97 38.50
N VAL A 335 -1.78 17.94 39.46
CA VAL A 335 -0.53 17.16 39.42
C VAL A 335 -0.54 16.26 40.65
N GLN A 336 -0.29 14.97 40.48
CA GLN A 336 -0.39 13.98 41.57
C GLN A 336 0.70 12.92 41.40
N ALA A 337 1.34 12.56 42.51
CA ALA A 337 2.06 11.31 42.67
C ALA A 337 1.22 10.44 43.62
N GLN A 338 0.34 9.61 43.07
CA GLN A 338 -0.72 8.94 43.84
C GLN A 338 -0.20 7.89 44.82
N HIS A 339 0.98 7.31 44.53
CA HIS A 339 1.59 6.23 45.30
C HIS A 339 3.10 6.43 45.54
N ASP A 340 3.65 7.61 45.24
CA ASP A 340 5.10 7.87 45.34
C ASP A 340 5.39 9.35 45.64
N LEU A 341 6.67 9.71 45.68
CA LEU A 341 7.18 11.06 45.93
C LEU A 341 6.77 12.02 44.81
N MET A 342 6.27 13.19 45.22
CA MET A 342 6.22 14.38 44.38
C MET A 342 7.36 15.32 44.79
N GLU A 343 8.20 15.69 43.82
CA GLU A 343 9.34 16.59 44.05
C GLU A 343 9.24 17.84 43.16
N LEU A 344 9.50 19.01 43.74
CA LEU A 344 9.57 20.29 43.04
C LEU A 344 10.89 20.99 43.44
N LEU A 345 11.88 20.96 42.56
CA LEU A 345 13.20 21.54 42.78
C LEU A 345 13.46 22.72 41.85
N ALA A 346 14.02 23.80 42.39
CA ALA A 346 14.55 24.91 41.59
C ALA A 346 15.90 25.36 42.16
N LYS A 347 16.86 25.66 41.27
CA LYS A 347 18.13 26.28 41.66
C LYS A 347 17.96 27.73 42.13
N LYS A 348 16.88 28.38 41.69
CA LYS A 348 16.50 29.74 42.07
C LYS A 348 15.26 29.70 42.98
N SER A 349 14.37 30.68 42.89
CA SER A 349 13.14 30.71 43.66
C SER A 349 12.13 29.66 43.19
N ILE A 350 11.31 29.22 44.14
CA ILE A 350 10.00 28.60 43.87
C ILE A 350 8.96 29.62 44.34
N GLU A 351 8.04 29.98 43.46
CA GLU A 351 6.96 30.94 43.74
C GLU A 351 5.62 30.21 43.70
N ILE A 352 4.88 30.24 44.82
CA ILE A 352 3.54 29.68 44.95
C ILE A 352 2.61 30.83 45.30
N VAL A 353 1.72 31.19 44.38
CA VAL A 353 0.84 32.37 44.50
C VAL A 353 -0.58 31.98 44.16
N SER A 354 -1.50 32.29 45.08
CA SER A 354 -2.94 32.37 44.79
C SER A 354 -3.30 33.86 44.72
N THR A 355 -3.85 34.32 43.60
CA THR A 355 -4.11 35.75 43.36
C THR A 355 -5.45 36.21 43.92
N GLU A 356 -6.41 35.30 44.06
CA GLU A 356 -7.80 35.62 44.43
C GLU A 356 -8.29 34.86 45.66
N ASP A 357 -7.62 33.77 46.05
CA ASP A 357 -8.09 32.86 47.09
C ASP A 357 -6.90 32.37 47.95
N GLU A 358 -6.98 31.17 48.51
CA GLU A 358 -6.03 30.65 49.49
C GLU A 358 -4.95 29.71 48.93
N ILE A 359 -3.90 29.49 49.73
CA ILE A 359 -2.91 28.42 49.56
C ILE A 359 -3.13 27.40 50.68
N LYS A 360 -3.56 26.18 50.33
CA LYS A 360 -3.71 25.07 51.28
C LYS A 360 -2.51 24.14 51.26
N ILE A 361 -1.83 24.01 52.39
CA ILE A 361 -0.77 23.01 52.60
C ILE A 361 -1.22 22.09 53.73
N THR A 362 -1.52 20.84 53.38
CA THR A 362 -2.02 19.83 54.32
C THR A 362 -1.13 18.59 54.27
N ALA A 363 -0.76 18.05 55.42
CA ALA A 363 -0.01 16.81 55.52
C ALA A 363 -0.58 15.92 56.62
N LYS A 364 -0.67 14.60 56.36
CA LYS A 364 -1.18 13.62 57.33
C LYS A 364 -0.29 13.46 58.56
N LYS A 365 1.04 13.58 58.38
CA LYS A 365 2.02 13.36 59.43
C LYS A 365 2.67 14.65 59.92
N LYS A 366 3.25 15.45 59.01
CA LYS A 366 4.14 16.55 59.36
C LYS A 366 4.31 17.56 58.22
N ILE A 367 4.37 18.84 58.56
CA ILE A 367 4.84 19.92 57.69
C ILE A 367 6.14 20.48 58.29
N THR A 368 7.16 20.70 57.46
CA THR A 368 8.42 21.34 57.86
C THR A 368 8.77 22.41 56.85
N ILE A 369 8.92 23.66 57.32
CA ILE A 369 9.37 24.80 56.52
C ILE A 369 10.74 25.19 57.08
N ASN A 370 11.78 25.20 56.25
CA ASN A 370 13.15 25.48 56.67
C ASN A 370 13.79 26.57 55.79
N GLY A 371 14.63 27.42 56.40
CA GLY A 371 15.49 28.36 55.68
C GLY A 371 16.64 28.88 56.54
N GLY A 372 17.87 28.83 56.02
CA GLY A 372 19.06 29.41 56.67
C GLY A 372 19.35 28.89 58.09
N GLY A 373 18.92 27.65 58.40
CA GLY A 373 19.04 27.05 59.74
C GLY A 373 17.86 27.32 60.69
N SER A 374 16.92 28.20 60.32
CA SER A 374 15.65 28.38 61.03
C SER A 374 14.57 27.47 60.44
N TYR A 375 13.57 27.11 61.24
CA TYR A 375 12.45 26.29 60.78
C TYR A 375 11.16 26.49 61.58
N ILE A 376 10.05 26.06 60.97
CA ILE A 376 8.76 25.83 61.63
C ILE A 376 8.33 24.40 61.33
N ARG A 377 8.01 23.65 62.37
CA ARG A 377 7.51 22.27 62.28
C ARG A 377 6.10 22.19 62.83
N ILE A 378 5.21 21.56 62.09
CA ILE A 378 3.80 21.35 62.47
C ILE A 378 3.54 19.84 62.40
N GLU A 379 3.20 19.23 63.53
CA GLU A 379 2.92 17.79 63.64
C GLU A 379 1.89 17.52 64.76
N GLY A 380 1.46 16.27 64.93
CA GLY A 380 0.39 15.92 65.87
C GLY A 380 0.66 16.25 67.34
N SER A 381 1.93 16.39 67.74
CA SER A 381 2.34 16.77 69.10
C SER A 381 2.33 18.29 69.33
N GLY A 382 2.34 19.12 68.29
CA GLY A 382 2.34 20.57 68.41
C GLY A 382 3.00 21.33 67.25
N ILE A 383 3.24 22.62 67.49
CA ILE A 383 3.94 23.53 66.57
C ILE A 383 5.27 23.94 67.22
N GLU A 384 6.37 23.73 66.52
CA GLU A 384 7.74 23.99 66.99
C GLU A 384 8.44 24.98 66.03
N PRO A 385 8.55 26.27 66.40
CA PRO A 385 9.45 27.21 65.77
C PRO A 385 10.86 27.10 66.37
N GLY A 386 11.89 26.97 65.53
CA GLY A 386 13.30 26.90 65.96
C GLY A 386 14.20 27.83 65.13
N THR A 387 15.12 28.52 65.79
CA THR A 387 16.09 29.41 65.13
C THR A 387 17.40 29.48 65.92
N PRO A 388 18.58 29.61 65.28
CA PRO A 388 19.85 29.86 65.96
C PRO A 388 20.03 31.31 66.40
N GLY A 389 19.15 32.23 65.97
CA GLY A 389 19.20 33.65 66.33
C GLY A 389 18.00 34.09 67.16
N ASP A 390 17.66 35.38 67.09
CA ASP A 390 16.52 35.94 67.80
C ASP A 390 15.18 35.53 67.17
N TYR A 391 14.22 35.11 68.00
CA TYR A 391 12.83 34.90 67.59
C TYR A 391 12.01 36.20 67.76
N ASN A 392 11.95 36.99 66.69
CA ASN A 392 11.27 38.29 66.70
C ASN A 392 9.78 38.17 66.33
N VAL A 393 8.89 38.59 67.23
CA VAL A 393 7.43 38.64 67.01
C VAL A 393 6.96 40.09 67.05
N LYS A 394 6.33 40.57 65.97
CA LYS A 394 5.73 41.91 65.89
C LYS A 394 4.21 41.78 65.83
N ALA A 395 3.52 42.12 66.92
CA ALA A 395 2.06 42.02 67.03
C ALA A 395 1.48 43.14 67.91
N VAL A 396 0.26 43.59 67.58
CA VAL A 396 -0.51 44.52 68.44
C VAL A 396 -0.94 43.84 69.75
N HIS A 397 -1.24 42.54 69.71
CA HIS A 397 -1.58 41.72 70.86
C HIS A 397 -0.97 40.32 70.71
N TYR A 398 -0.37 39.80 71.78
CA TYR A 398 0.15 38.43 71.85
C TYR A 398 -0.31 37.78 73.15
N GLY A 399 -1.13 36.74 73.06
CA GLY A 399 -1.72 36.06 74.22
C GLY A 399 -1.96 34.59 73.95
N ARG A 400 -1.97 33.76 74.99
CA ARG A 400 -2.24 32.32 74.90
C ARG A 400 -3.75 32.07 74.91
N GLN A 401 -4.25 31.34 73.92
CA GLN A 401 -5.65 30.91 73.81
C GLN A 401 -5.81 29.43 74.23
N PRO A 402 -7.04 28.96 74.54
CA PRO A 402 -7.31 27.54 74.73
C PRO A 402 -6.95 26.69 73.50
N LYS A 403 -6.74 25.39 73.69
CA LYS A 403 -6.45 24.47 72.58
C LYS A 403 -7.61 24.43 71.57
N ALA A 404 -7.27 24.31 70.29
CA ALA A 404 -8.22 24.07 69.21
C ALA A 404 -7.74 22.88 68.36
N SER A 405 -8.64 22.28 67.59
CA SER A 405 -8.33 21.18 66.67
C SER A 405 -9.24 21.26 65.46
N GLU A 406 -8.65 21.13 64.28
CA GLU A 406 -9.35 21.03 63.01
C GLU A 406 -8.87 19.77 62.29
N LYS A 407 -9.80 18.87 61.95
CA LYS A 407 -9.49 17.62 61.24
C LYS A 407 -9.85 17.78 59.78
N VAL A 408 -8.85 17.72 58.92
CA VAL A 408 -9.04 17.74 57.46
C VAL A 408 -9.06 16.30 56.94
N PRO A 409 -10.12 15.86 56.26
CA PRO A 409 -10.13 14.55 55.60
C PRO A 409 -9.07 14.52 54.48
N MET A 410 -8.27 13.47 54.44
CA MET A 410 -7.23 13.28 53.42
C MET A 410 -7.83 12.58 52.20
N PRO A 411 -7.40 12.92 50.97
CA PRO A 411 -7.83 12.22 49.78
C PRO A 411 -7.35 10.76 49.80
N GLU A 412 -8.21 9.84 49.38
CA GLU A 412 -7.85 8.44 49.12
C GLU A 412 -7.55 8.26 47.64
N PHE A 413 -6.41 7.65 47.32
CA PHE A 413 -6.04 7.34 45.95
C PHE A 413 -6.36 5.88 45.62
N PRO A 414 -7.02 5.60 44.49
CA PRO A 414 -7.26 4.24 44.08
C PRO A 414 -5.93 3.54 43.76
N ILE A 415 -5.76 2.32 44.24
CA ILE A 415 -4.71 1.42 43.78
C ILE A 415 -5.26 0.75 42.53
N LEU A 416 -4.61 0.97 41.38
CA LEU A 416 -4.88 0.16 40.21
C LEU A 416 -4.34 -1.23 40.51
N SER A 417 -5.22 -2.22 40.67
CA SER A 417 -4.78 -3.61 40.74
C SER A 417 -3.93 -3.88 39.52
N ALA A 418 -2.72 -4.43 39.71
CA ALA A 418 -1.99 -5.01 38.61
C ALA A 418 -2.97 -5.97 37.93
N VAL A 419 -3.39 -5.65 36.71
CA VAL A 419 -4.05 -6.64 35.86
C VAL A 419 -2.96 -7.66 35.64
N ASP A 420 -3.02 -8.72 36.44
CA ASP A 420 -2.27 -9.92 36.21
C ASP A 420 -2.60 -10.30 34.76
N SER A 421 -1.59 -10.44 33.91
CA SER A 421 -1.74 -10.71 32.48
C SER A 421 -2.37 -12.08 32.18
N SER A 422 -3.01 -12.68 33.18
CA SER A 422 -3.73 -13.94 33.22
C SER A 422 -5.24 -13.80 32.96
N ASP A 423 -5.83 -12.59 33.01
CA ASP A 423 -7.27 -12.39 32.72
C ASP A 423 -7.61 -12.24 31.22
N PHE A 424 -6.63 -12.40 30.33
CA PHE A 424 -6.95 -12.70 28.93
C PHE A 424 -7.24 -14.20 28.82
N CYS A 425 -8.52 -14.57 28.69
CA CYS A 425 -8.92 -15.94 28.37
C CYS A 425 -8.35 -16.33 26.99
N LEU A 426 -7.14 -16.89 26.97
CA LEU A 426 -6.46 -17.32 25.75
C LEU A 426 -7.28 -18.36 24.98
N GLU A 427 -8.02 -19.20 25.72
CA GLU A 427 -9.00 -20.14 25.16
C GLU A 427 -10.13 -19.41 24.41
N CYS A 428 -10.65 -18.31 24.97
CA CYS A 428 -11.71 -17.51 24.39
C CYS A 428 -11.21 -16.79 23.13
N LEU A 429 -9.98 -16.27 23.15
CA LEU A 429 -9.34 -15.64 21.99
C LEU A 429 -9.10 -16.66 20.87
N LEU A 430 -8.61 -17.86 21.21
CA LEU A 430 -8.38 -18.94 20.26
C LEU A 430 -9.69 -19.49 19.70
N ASN A 431 -10.76 -19.54 20.49
CA ASN A 431 -12.08 -19.95 20.01
C ASN A 431 -12.73 -18.88 19.13
N ALA A 432 -12.60 -17.59 19.46
CA ALA A 432 -13.09 -16.50 18.61
C ALA A 432 -12.37 -16.47 17.26
N ILE A 433 -11.03 -16.67 17.24
CA ILE A 433 -10.24 -16.77 15.99
C ILE A 433 -10.64 -18.01 15.18
N LYS A 434 -10.95 -19.13 15.83
CA LYS A 434 -11.43 -20.34 15.13
C LYS A 434 -12.84 -20.20 14.57
N ASN A 435 -13.67 -19.35 15.17
CA ASN A 435 -15.09 -19.20 14.83
C ASN A 435 -15.40 -17.93 14.01
N ASP A 436 -14.39 -17.08 13.72
CA ASP A 436 -14.53 -15.81 12.99
C ASP A 436 -15.47 -14.80 13.67
N ASP A 437 -15.53 -14.83 15.02
CA ASP A 437 -16.36 -13.95 15.83
C ASP A 437 -15.61 -12.67 16.26
N ALA A 438 -16.34 -11.55 16.39
CA ALA A 438 -15.80 -10.29 16.90
C ALA A 438 -15.61 -10.34 18.44
N VAL A 439 -14.43 -9.94 18.91
CA VAL A 439 -14.12 -9.87 20.35
C VAL A 439 -14.82 -8.66 20.96
N VAL A 440 -15.80 -8.90 21.85
CA VAL A 440 -16.44 -7.86 22.67
C VAL A 440 -15.89 -7.96 24.09
N GLU A 441 -15.29 -6.88 24.57
CA GLU A 441 -14.81 -6.76 25.95
C GLU A 441 -16.02 -6.70 26.90
N GLY A 442 -16.11 -7.64 27.84
CA GLY A 442 -17.13 -7.64 28.89
C GLY A 442 -16.85 -6.55 29.92
N VAL A 443 -17.92 -5.90 30.38
CA VAL A 443 -17.94 -4.80 31.37
C VAL A 443 -17.26 -5.16 32.69
#